data_AF-A0A6N9BGM6-F1
#
_entry.id   AF-A0A6N9BGM6-F1
#
_cell.length_a   1.000
_cell.length_b   1.000
_cell.length_c   1.000
_cell.angle_alpha   90.00
_cell.angle_beta   90.00
_cell.angle_gamma   90.00
#
_symmetry.space_group_name_H-M   'P 1'
#
loop_
_entity.id
_entity.type
_entity.pdbx_description
1 polymer ?
#
loop_
_entity_poly.entity_id
_entity_poly.type
_entity_poly.pdbx_seq_one_letter_code
_entity_poly.pdbx_strand_id
1 'polypeptide(L)'
;MFIGVPKEIKDHEYRVGLTPDSVNEVVLHGHRVIVEQGAGAGIGADDADYAGAGGEIVDSPQEVFKRAEMIVKVKEPLAAERAMLREGQVLFTYLHLAPDPEQAEDLIRSKAVCIAYETVTSPGGGLPLLAPMSEVAGRLSVQAAAHALEKVNGGKGMLLGGVPGTPRAKVVIIGGGVVGTHADYIAMGMG
;
A
#
# COMPACT_ATOMS: atom_id res chain seq x y z
N MET A 1 18.39 8.93 11.72
CA MET A 1 18.17 7.47 11.74
C MET A 1 18.55 6.86 10.40
N PHE A 2 18.70 5.54 10.34
CA PHE A 2 18.90 4.79 9.11
C PHE A 2 17.61 4.07 8.70
N ILE A 3 17.00 4.50 7.61
CA ILE A 3 15.70 4.02 7.13
C ILE A 3 15.89 3.09 5.92
N GLY A 4 15.25 1.93 5.94
CA GLY A 4 15.30 0.92 4.90
C GLY A 4 14.00 0.81 4.11
N VAL A 5 14.13 0.68 2.79
CA VAL A 5 13.02 0.51 1.85
C VAL A 5 13.26 -0.77 1.03
N PRO A 6 12.80 -1.93 1.51
CA PRO A 6 12.88 -3.16 0.74
C PRO A 6 11.87 -3.14 -0.41
N LYS A 7 12.10 -3.97 -1.41
CA LYS A 7 11.15 -4.22 -2.49
C LYS A 7 9.95 -4.98 -1.95
N GLU A 8 8.75 -4.64 -2.41
CA GLU A 8 7.57 -5.42 -2.08
C GLU A 8 7.59 -6.76 -2.81
N ILE A 9 7.33 -7.84 -2.07
CA ILE A 9 7.37 -9.22 -2.58
C ILE A 9 5.99 -9.89 -2.61
N LYS A 10 4.95 -9.18 -2.14
CA LYS A 10 3.58 -9.68 -2.24
C LYS A 10 3.12 -9.68 -3.69
N ASP A 11 2.41 -10.72 -4.09
CA ASP A 11 1.91 -10.86 -5.45
C ASP A 11 1.08 -9.64 -5.87
N HIS A 12 1.35 -9.13 -7.07
CA HIS A 12 0.76 -7.92 -7.64
C HIS A 12 0.87 -6.65 -6.77
N GLU A 13 1.87 -6.55 -5.88
CA GLU A 13 2.21 -5.31 -5.20
C GLU A 13 3.28 -4.54 -5.98
N TYR A 14 2.89 -3.40 -6.55
CA TYR A 14 3.74 -2.55 -7.37
C TYR A 14 4.15 -1.25 -6.68
N ARG A 15 3.56 -0.94 -5.52
CA ARG A 15 3.93 0.24 -4.75
C ARG A 15 5.23 -0.02 -3.99
N VAL A 16 5.75 1.04 -3.39
CA VAL A 16 7.01 1.04 -2.63
C VAL A 16 6.84 1.88 -1.37
N GLY A 17 7.57 1.54 -0.30
CA GLY A 17 7.42 2.17 1.01
C GLY A 17 7.73 3.68 1.01
N LEU A 18 8.72 4.11 0.24
CA LEU A 18 9.08 5.53 0.04
C LEU A 18 9.34 5.79 -1.43
N THR A 19 8.83 6.89 -1.96
CA THR A 19 9.15 7.39 -3.31
C THR A 19 10.50 8.15 -3.30
N PRO A 20 11.13 8.41 -4.47
CA PRO A 20 12.34 9.25 -4.53
C PRO A 20 12.17 10.61 -3.83
N ASP A 21 11.02 11.27 -3.99
CA ASP A 21 10.72 12.53 -3.28
C ASP A 21 10.71 12.36 -1.77
N SER A 22 10.13 11.26 -1.27
CA SER A 22 10.13 10.95 0.16
C SER A 22 11.53 10.64 0.68
N VAL A 23 12.35 9.95 -0.13
CA VAL A 23 13.76 9.70 0.18
C VAL A 23 14.53 11.00 0.28
N ASN A 24 14.34 11.92 -0.68
CA ASN A 24 14.99 13.23 -0.67
C ASN A 24 14.64 14.01 0.61
N GLU A 25 13.36 14.07 0.98
CA GLU A 25 12.91 14.76 2.19
C GLU A 25 13.55 14.17 3.46
N VAL A 26 13.61 12.83 3.56
CA VAL A 26 14.24 12.13 4.68
C VAL A 26 15.74 12.46 4.77
N VAL A 27 16.44 12.45 3.63
CA VAL A 27 17.88 12.78 3.56
C VAL A 27 18.13 14.25 3.91
N LEU A 28 17.28 15.18 3.45
CA LEU A 28 17.34 16.61 3.79
C LEU A 28 17.24 16.85 5.31
N HIS A 29 16.52 15.99 6.04
CA HIS A 29 16.42 16.02 7.50
C HIS A 29 17.58 15.29 8.23
N GLY A 30 18.67 14.98 7.52
CA GLY A 30 19.88 14.39 8.09
C GLY A 30 19.77 12.91 8.42
N HIS A 31 18.80 12.21 7.83
CA HIS A 31 18.70 10.75 7.92
C HIS A 31 19.40 10.08 6.73
N ARG A 32 19.64 8.78 6.87
CA ARG A 32 20.19 7.94 5.79
C ARG A 32 19.10 7.02 5.30
N VAL A 33 19.04 6.80 3.99
CA VAL A 33 18.09 5.86 3.38
C VAL A 33 18.86 4.78 2.64
N ILE A 34 18.48 3.52 2.85
CA ILE A 34 18.96 2.36 2.11
C ILE A 34 17.78 1.73 1.37
N VAL A 35 17.93 1.49 0.08
CA VAL A 35 16.86 1.03 -0.81
C VAL A 35 17.30 -0.25 -1.49
N GLU A 36 16.44 -1.27 -1.51
CA GLU A 36 16.71 -2.47 -2.29
C GLU A 36 16.64 -2.16 -3.78
N GLN A 37 17.57 -2.74 -4.54
CA GLN A 37 17.61 -2.62 -5.99
C GLN A 37 16.26 -3.00 -6.62
N GLY A 38 15.75 -2.12 -7.48
CA GLY A 38 14.50 -2.30 -8.21
C GLY A 38 13.24 -2.17 -7.35
N ALA A 39 13.33 -1.67 -6.11
CA ALA A 39 12.17 -1.49 -5.24
C ALA A 39 11.11 -0.55 -5.83
N GLY A 40 11.52 0.50 -6.56
CA GLY A 40 10.60 1.46 -7.16
C GLY A 40 10.14 1.15 -8.59
N ALA A 41 10.59 0.04 -9.19
CA ALA A 41 10.30 -0.25 -10.60
C ALA A 41 8.77 -0.28 -10.89
N GLY A 42 7.97 -0.74 -9.92
CA GLY A 42 6.50 -0.79 -10.04
C GLY A 42 5.80 0.57 -10.04
N ILE A 43 6.47 1.62 -9.55
CA ILE A 43 5.97 3.02 -9.61
C ILE A 43 6.65 3.82 -10.73
N GLY A 44 7.45 3.18 -11.58
CA GLY A 44 8.17 3.84 -12.67
C GLY A 44 9.37 4.68 -12.22
N ALA A 45 9.95 4.40 -11.04
CA ALA A 45 11.18 5.02 -10.55
C ALA A 45 12.31 3.99 -10.53
N ASP A 46 13.42 4.27 -11.21
CA ASP A 46 14.57 3.38 -11.28
C ASP A 46 15.57 3.62 -10.13
N ASP A 47 16.60 2.77 -10.04
CA ASP A 47 17.60 2.88 -8.98
C ASP A 47 18.40 4.19 -9.04
N ALA A 48 18.54 4.79 -10.23
CA ALA A 48 19.24 6.05 -10.40
C ALA A 48 18.41 7.22 -9.86
N ASP A 49 17.07 7.17 -9.95
CA ASP A 49 16.17 8.14 -9.32
C ASP A 49 16.36 8.14 -7.79
N TYR A 50 16.41 6.96 -7.17
CA TYR A 50 16.65 6.84 -5.73
C TYR A 50 18.06 7.28 -5.32
N ALA A 51 19.09 6.90 -6.10
CA ALA A 51 20.45 7.35 -5.86
C ALA A 51 20.57 8.88 -5.98
N GLY A 52 19.91 9.47 -6.98
CA GLY A 52 19.84 10.92 -7.19
C GLY A 52 19.13 11.66 -6.06
N ALA A 53 18.15 11.01 -5.41
CA ALA A 53 17.49 11.53 -4.21
C ALA A 53 18.33 11.41 -2.92
N GLY A 54 19.47 10.71 -2.96
CA GLY A 54 20.36 10.49 -1.81
C GLY A 54 20.20 9.13 -1.14
N GLY A 55 19.45 8.20 -1.73
CA GLY A 55 19.32 6.82 -1.27
C GLY A 55 20.56 5.98 -1.60
N GLU A 56 20.95 5.10 -0.68
CA GLU A 56 21.97 4.08 -0.90
C GLU A 56 21.33 2.81 -1.47
N ILE A 57 21.65 2.42 -2.69
CA ILE A 57 21.12 1.21 -3.33
C ILE A 57 21.89 -0.03 -2.88
N VAL A 58 21.18 -1.11 -2.54
CA VAL A 58 21.78 -2.42 -2.21
C VAL A 58 21.11 -3.58 -2.93
N ASP A 59 21.88 -4.63 -3.19
CA ASP A 59 21.46 -5.75 -4.04
C ASP A 59 20.53 -6.76 -3.36
N SER A 60 20.27 -6.63 -2.05
CA SER A 60 19.51 -7.64 -1.32
C SER A 60 18.66 -7.08 -0.17
N PRO A 61 17.47 -7.65 0.08
CA PRO A 61 16.67 -7.28 1.23
C PRO A 61 17.39 -7.57 2.55
N GLN A 62 18.23 -8.60 2.61
CA GLN A 62 19.00 -8.94 3.81
C GLN A 62 19.86 -7.77 4.29
N GLU A 63 20.50 -7.04 3.37
CA GLU A 63 21.29 -5.86 3.73
C GLU A 63 20.42 -4.70 4.24
N VAL A 64 19.23 -4.50 3.66
CA VAL A 64 18.24 -3.52 4.15
C VAL A 64 17.82 -3.84 5.59
N PHE A 65 17.31 -5.05 5.84
CA PHE A 65 16.83 -5.48 7.16
C PHE A 65 17.95 -5.52 8.21
N LYS A 66 19.19 -5.84 7.82
CA LYS A 66 20.34 -5.89 8.72
C LYS A 66 20.81 -4.49 9.15
N ARG A 67 20.79 -3.52 8.25
CA ARG A 67 21.42 -2.20 8.46
C ARG A 67 20.44 -1.13 8.93
N ALA A 68 19.18 -1.20 8.52
CA ALA A 68 18.19 -0.20 8.86
C ALA A 68 17.74 -0.30 10.34
N GLU A 69 17.54 0.86 10.94
CA GLU A 69 16.89 1.03 12.25
C GLU A 69 15.37 1.02 12.11
N MET A 70 14.87 1.51 10.97
CA MET A 70 13.45 1.55 10.63
C MET A 70 13.23 1.01 9.22
N ILE A 71 12.27 0.09 9.05
CA ILE A 71 11.82 -0.43 7.76
C ILE A 71 10.48 0.23 7.44
N VAL A 72 10.41 0.85 6.26
CA VAL A 72 9.18 1.42 5.70
C VAL A 72 8.74 0.55 4.52
N LYS A 73 7.55 -0.03 4.63
CA LYS A 73 6.96 -0.92 3.63
C LYS A 73 5.52 -0.51 3.30
N VAL A 74 4.98 -1.08 2.23
CA VAL A 74 3.56 -0.98 1.88
C VAL A 74 2.77 -2.10 2.54
N LYS A 75 3.12 -3.36 2.29
CA LYS A 75 2.35 -4.53 2.77
C LYS A 75 3.01 -5.19 3.97
N GLU A 76 2.20 -6.01 4.63
CA GLU A 76 2.66 -6.81 5.75
C GLU A 76 3.83 -7.72 5.32
N PRO A 77 4.88 -7.85 6.15
CA PRO A 77 6.03 -8.66 5.80
C PRO A 77 5.64 -10.14 5.69
N LEU A 78 6.08 -10.80 4.62
CA LEU A 78 5.90 -12.24 4.48
C LEU A 78 6.83 -13.00 5.45
N ALA A 79 6.60 -14.31 5.63
CA ALA A 79 7.35 -15.12 6.60
C ALA A 79 8.87 -14.98 6.49
N ALA A 80 9.41 -14.94 5.27
CA ALA A 80 10.84 -14.76 5.02
C ALA A 80 11.36 -13.38 5.47
N GLU A 81 10.54 -12.32 5.34
CA GLU A 81 10.86 -10.98 5.82
C GLU A 81 10.75 -10.86 7.34
N ARG A 82 9.73 -11.48 7.94
CA ARG A 82 9.55 -11.51 9.40
C ARG A 82 10.72 -12.18 10.10
N ALA A 83 11.29 -13.23 9.50
CA ALA A 83 12.48 -13.89 10.00
C ALA A 83 13.74 -12.99 10.00
N MET A 84 13.75 -11.89 9.24
CA MET A 84 14.85 -10.92 9.20
C MET A 84 14.68 -9.77 10.19
N LEU A 85 13.51 -9.63 10.83
CA LEU A 85 13.26 -8.59 11.83
C LEU A 85 14.09 -8.82 13.10
N ARG A 86 14.42 -7.71 13.77
CA ARG A 86 15.37 -7.69 14.90
C ARG A 86 14.79 -6.94 16.08
N GLU A 87 15.25 -7.29 17.28
CA GLU A 87 14.85 -6.62 18.52
C GLU A 87 15.14 -5.10 18.45
N GLY A 88 14.11 -4.29 18.74
CA GLY A 88 14.22 -2.82 18.72
C GLY A 88 14.15 -2.17 17.33
N GLN A 89 14.13 -2.95 16.24
CA GLN A 89 13.94 -2.40 14.89
C GLN A 89 12.50 -1.90 14.72
N VAL A 90 12.31 -0.74 14.10
CA VAL A 90 10.97 -0.22 13.81
C VAL A 90 10.49 -0.80 12.48
N LEU A 91 9.30 -1.38 12.45
CA LEU A 91 8.59 -1.74 11.22
C LEU A 91 7.36 -0.85 11.09
N PHE A 92 7.28 -0.07 10.03
CA PHE A 92 6.16 0.83 9.76
C PHE A 92 5.53 0.49 8.41
N THR A 93 4.35 -0.14 8.45
CA THR A 93 3.67 -0.68 7.27
C THR A 93 2.20 -1.04 7.54
N TYR A 94 1.42 -1.48 6.54
CA TYR A 94 0.14 -2.14 6.80
C TYR A 94 0.37 -3.53 7.38
N LEU A 95 -0.32 -3.89 8.47
CA LEU A 95 -0.11 -5.20 9.10
C LEU A 95 -1.34 -6.11 9.02
N HIS A 96 -2.55 -5.57 9.19
CA HIS A 96 -3.80 -6.31 9.24
C HIS A 96 -3.71 -7.54 10.17
N LEU A 97 -3.29 -7.33 11.43
CA LEU A 97 -2.98 -8.42 12.36
C LEU A 97 -4.19 -9.25 12.80
N ALA A 98 -5.38 -8.65 12.86
CA ALA A 98 -6.58 -9.32 13.39
C ALA A 98 -6.92 -10.67 12.71
N PRO A 99 -6.83 -10.80 11.36
CA PRO A 99 -7.03 -12.09 10.68
C PRO A 99 -5.79 -13.00 10.59
N ASP A 100 -4.60 -12.58 11.05
CA ASP A 100 -3.34 -13.32 10.82
C ASP A 100 -2.56 -13.56 12.14
N PRO A 101 -2.90 -14.62 12.90
CA PRO A 101 -2.25 -14.93 14.17
C PRO A 101 -0.79 -15.37 14.00
N GLU A 102 -0.43 -16.05 12.91
CA GLU A 102 0.94 -16.50 12.65
C GLU A 102 1.87 -15.30 12.46
N GLN A 103 1.43 -14.31 11.67
CA GLN A 103 2.14 -13.05 11.57
C GLN A 103 2.27 -12.36 12.93
N ALA A 104 1.19 -12.28 13.71
CA ALA A 104 1.25 -11.64 15.02
C ALA A 104 2.26 -12.31 15.96
N GLU A 105 2.30 -13.64 16.00
CA GLU A 105 3.28 -14.43 16.77
C GLU A 105 4.72 -14.17 16.31
N ASP A 106 4.97 -14.14 15.00
CA ASP A 106 6.28 -13.83 14.43
C ASP A 106 6.77 -12.43 14.85
N LEU A 107 5.89 -11.43 14.75
CA LEU A 107 6.22 -10.05 15.13
C LEU A 107 6.49 -9.92 16.63
N ILE A 108 5.69 -10.58 17.48
CA ILE A 108 5.94 -10.63 18.94
C ILE A 108 7.31 -11.25 19.22
N ARG A 109 7.61 -12.39 18.58
CA ARG A 109 8.88 -13.09 18.76
C ARG A 109 10.09 -12.27 18.31
N SER A 110 9.94 -11.48 17.24
CA SER A 110 11.01 -10.61 16.75
C SER A 110 11.39 -9.49 17.73
N LYS A 111 10.46 -9.10 18.62
CA LYS A 111 10.56 -7.92 19.50
C LYS A 111 10.84 -6.61 18.75
N ALA A 112 10.52 -6.56 17.45
CA ALA A 112 10.51 -5.34 16.69
C ALA A 112 9.37 -4.42 17.15
N VAL A 113 9.55 -3.11 17.03
CA VAL A 113 8.49 -2.12 17.26
C VAL A 113 7.67 -2.01 15.99
N CYS A 114 6.52 -2.69 15.96
CA CYS A 114 5.67 -2.78 14.78
C CYS A 114 4.51 -1.79 14.86
N ILE A 115 4.48 -0.81 13.96
CA ILE A 115 3.45 0.23 13.88
C ILE A 115 2.62 -0.03 12.62
N ALA A 116 1.32 -0.26 12.79
CA ALA A 116 0.42 -0.55 11.69
C ALA A 116 -0.18 0.74 11.12
N TYR A 117 -0.06 0.98 9.81
CA TYR A 117 -0.66 2.16 9.16
C TYR A 117 -2.16 2.27 9.44
N GLU A 118 -2.88 1.16 9.35
CA GLU A 118 -4.34 1.10 9.48
C GLU A 118 -4.87 1.32 10.89
N THR A 119 -4.00 1.46 11.89
CA THR A 119 -4.39 1.72 13.29
C THR A 119 -3.87 3.05 13.83
N VAL A 120 -3.07 3.78 13.06
CA VAL A 120 -2.71 5.17 13.38
C VAL A 120 -3.97 6.03 13.33
N THR A 121 -4.27 6.74 14.42
CA THR A 121 -5.46 7.58 14.56
C THR A 121 -5.08 9.05 14.66
N SER A 122 -5.94 9.93 14.14
CA SER A 122 -5.79 11.38 14.31
C SER A 122 -6.42 11.85 15.63
N PRO A 123 -6.03 13.03 16.19
CA PRO A 123 -6.66 13.59 17.38
C PRO A 123 -8.18 13.80 17.26
N GLY A 124 -8.68 14.03 16.04
CA GLY A 124 -10.11 14.19 15.76
C GLY A 124 -10.85 12.87 15.47
N GLY A 125 -10.18 11.73 15.61
CA GLY A 125 -10.65 10.43 15.15
C GLY A 125 -10.29 10.14 13.68
N GLY A 126 -10.65 8.96 13.21
CA GLY A 126 -10.33 8.50 11.84
C GLY A 126 -8.91 7.96 11.68
N LEU A 127 -8.63 7.44 10.48
CA LEU A 127 -7.43 6.67 10.14
C LEU A 127 -6.72 7.35 8.95
N PRO A 128 -5.86 8.36 9.19
CA PRO A 128 -5.31 9.20 8.12
C PRO A 128 -4.43 8.45 7.13
N LEU A 129 -3.77 7.37 7.56
CA LEU A 129 -2.92 6.56 6.68
C LEU A 129 -3.75 5.54 5.87
N LEU A 130 -4.91 5.14 6.37
CA LEU A 130 -5.85 4.24 5.67
C LEU A 130 -6.78 4.96 4.70
N ALA A 131 -7.12 6.22 4.99
CA ALA A 131 -8.10 6.98 4.21
C ALA A 131 -7.73 7.06 2.72
N PRO A 132 -6.50 7.44 2.30
CA PRO A 132 -6.15 7.50 0.88
C PRO A 132 -6.33 6.17 0.14
N MET A 133 -6.00 5.05 0.80
CA MET A 133 -6.19 3.72 0.20
C MET A 133 -7.67 3.33 0.12
N SER A 134 -8.48 3.76 1.09
CA SER A 134 -9.93 3.58 1.06
C SER A 134 -10.58 4.36 -0.08
N GLU A 135 -10.09 5.57 -0.37
CA GLU A 135 -10.56 6.38 -1.50
C GLU A 135 -10.26 5.70 -2.83
N VAL A 136 -9.02 5.22 -3.01
CA VAL A 136 -8.60 4.48 -4.21
C VAL A 136 -9.44 3.22 -4.39
N ALA A 137 -9.61 2.43 -3.33
CA ALA A 137 -10.41 1.20 -3.37
C ALA A 137 -11.87 1.46 -3.74
N GLY A 138 -12.48 2.50 -3.15
CA GLY A 138 -13.85 2.91 -3.48
C GLY A 138 -14.00 3.24 -4.96
N ARG A 139 -13.10 4.06 -5.51
CA ARG A 139 -13.14 4.46 -6.92
C ARG A 139 -12.89 3.30 -7.88
N LEU A 140 -11.88 2.48 -7.60
CA LEU A 140 -11.56 1.31 -8.42
C LEU A 140 -12.66 0.26 -8.41
N SER A 141 -13.41 0.11 -7.31
CA SER A 141 -14.48 -0.90 -7.21
C SER A 141 -15.53 -0.76 -8.31
N VAL A 142 -15.89 0.47 -8.68
CA VAL A 142 -16.87 0.73 -9.75
C VAL A 142 -16.28 0.52 -11.13
N GLN A 143 -15.02 0.90 -11.35
CA GLN A 143 -14.32 0.63 -12.60
C GLN A 143 -14.19 -0.88 -12.85
N ALA A 144 -13.81 -1.63 -11.80
CA ALA A 144 -13.73 -3.08 -11.85
C ALA A 144 -15.12 -3.71 -12.09
N ALA A 145 -16.17 -3.20 -11.45
CA ALA A 145 -17.54 -3.64 -11.68
C ALA A 145 -18.00 -3.38 -13.12
N ALA A 146 -17.69 -2.20 -13.68
CA ALA A 146 -18.01 -1.87 -15.07
C ALA A 146 -17.36 -2.86 -16.04
N HIS A 147 -16.07 -3.14 -15.86
CA HIS A 147 -15.34 -4.11 -16.66
C HIS A 147 -15.93 -5.52 -16.49
N ALA A 148 -16.18 -5.96 -15.25
CA ALA A 148 -16.76 -7.28 -14.98
C ALA A 148 -18.19 -7.45 -15.54
N LEU A 149 -18.93 -6.37 -15.75
CA LEU A 149 -20.27 -6.42 -16.36
C LEU A 149 -20.23 -6.62 -17.88
N GLU A 150 -19.10 -6.43 -18.54
CA GLU A 150 -18.96 -6.64 -19.99
C GLU A 150 -19.15 -8.11 -20.38
N LYS A 151 -19.78 -8.37 -21.54
CA LYS A 151 -20.04 -9.75 -21.99
C LYS A 151 -18.77 -10.55 -22.25
N VAL A 152 -17.71 -9.89 -22.75
CA VAL A 152 -16.42 -10.52 -23.03
C VAL A 152 -15.75 -11.06 -21.75
N ASN A 153 -16.09 -10.48 -20.59
CA ASN A 153 -15.62 -10.92 -19.28
C ASN A 153 -16.60 -11.88 -18.59
N GLY A 154 -17.63 -12.38 -19.31
CA GLY A 154 -18.66 -13.25 -18.77
C GLY A 154 -19.79 -12.54 -18.01
N GLY A 155 -19.74 -11.21 -17.95
CA GLY A 155 -20.72 -10.37 -17.27
C GLY A 155 -22.09 -10.34 -17.94
N LYS A 156 -23.01 -9.55 -17.38
CA LYS A 156 -24.40 -9.45 -17.88
C LYS A 156 -24.50 -8.75 -19.25
N GLY A 157 -23.46 -8.07 -19.71
CA GLY A 157 -23.50 -7.19 -20.88
C GLY A 157 -24.21 -5.88 -20.60
N MET A 158 -24.01 -5.33 -19.41
CA MET A 158 -24.73 -4.15 -18.94
C MET A 158 -23.78 -2.97 -18.86
N LEU A 159 -24.11 -1.90 -19.58
CA LEU A 159 -23.43 -0.62 -19.44
C LEU A 159 -23.95 0.09 -18.19
N LEU A 160 -23.05 0.57 -17.32
CA LEU A 160 -23.45 1.21 -16.06
C LEU A 160 -24.42 2.37 -16.27
N GLY A 161 -24.08 3.34 -17.12
CA GLY A 161 -24.93 4.50 -17.38
C GLY A 161 -26.10 4.26 -18.34
N GLY A 162 -26.16 3.10 -19.00
CA GLY A 162 -27.07 2.88 -20.12
C GLY A 162 -26.90 3.92 -21.24
N VAL A 163 -27.93 4.08 -22.06
CA VAL A 163 -28.08 5.11 -23.09
C VAL A 163 -29.56 5.53 -23.19
N PRO A 164 -29.91 6.69 -23.79
CA PRO A 164 -31.31 7.09 -23.96
C PRO A 164 -32.19 5.97 -24.53
N GLY A 165 -33.27 5.65 -23.81
CA GLY A 165 -34.18 4.55 -24.18
C GLY A 165 -33.83 3.17 -23.60
N THR A 166 -32.76 3.05 -22.81
CA THR A 166 -32.37 1.81 -22.12
C THR A 166 -32.16 2.04 -20.61
N PRO A 167 -32.45 1.05 -19.76
CA PRO A 167 -32.22 1.19 -18.33
C PRO A 167 -30.72 1.18 -17.99
N ARG A 168 -30.33 2.03 -17.04
CA ARG A 168 -29.01 2.01 -16.39
C ARG A 168 -28.87 0.84 -15.40
N ALA A 169 -27.64 0.52 -15.03
CA ALA A 169 -27.37 -0.43 -13.97
C ALA A 169 -27.87 0.10 -12.61
N LYS A 170 -28.29 -0.82 -11.74
CA LYS A 170 -28.58 -0.50 -10.35
C LYS A 170 -27.38 -0.89 -9.49
N VAL A 171 -26.70 0.11 -8.94
CA VAL A 171 -25.57 -0.09 -8.02
C VAL A 171 -26.09 -0.07 -6.58
N VAL A 172 -25.65 -1.02 -5.77
CA VAL A 172 -25.95 -1.08 -4.33
C VAL A 172 -24.63 -1.02 -3.57
N ILE A 173 -24.48 -0.02 -2.70
CA ILE A 173 -23.29 0.20 -1.87
C ILE A 173 -23.66 -0.09 -0.43
N ILE A 174 -22.95 -1.01 0.22
CA ILE A 174 -23.18 -1.39 1.61
C ILE A 174 -22.07 -0.77 2.47
N GLY A 175 -22.42 0.29 3.19
CA GLY A 175 -21.52 1.07 4.04
C GLY A 175 -21.25 2.47 3.48
N GLY A 176 -21.56 3.51 4.26
CA GLY A 176 -21.42 4.93 3.87
C GLY A 176 -20.14 5.61 4.38
N GLY A 177 -19.07 4.85 4.63
CA GLY A 177 -17.76 5.39 4.99
C GLY A 177 -16.96 5.84 3.75
N VAL A 178 -15.68 6.14 3.93
CA VAL A 178 -14.78 6.65 2.86
C VAL A 178 -14.85 5.82 1.57
N VAL A 179 -14.75 4.50 1.67
CA VAL A 179 -14.84 3.58 0.51
C VAL A 179 -16.18 3.72 -0.21
N GLY A 180 -17.28 3.64 0.53
CA GLY A 180 -18.62 3.67 -0.04
C GLY A 180 -18.96 5.01 -0.67
N THR A 181 -18.58 6.12 -0.05
CA THR A 181 -18.73 7.46 -0.61
C THR A 181 -17.94 7.63 -1.91
N HIS A 182 -16.70 7.11 -1.97
CA HIS A 182 -15.91 7.17 -3.19
C HIS A 182 -16.41 6.24 -4.29
N ALA A 183 -16.99 5.09 -3.93
CA ALA A 183 -17.72 4.25 -4.87
C ALA A 183 -18.96 4.96 -5.41
N ASP A 184 -19.74 5.62 -4.55
CA ASP A 184 -20.94 6.37 -4.95
C ASP A 184 -20.59 7.48 -5.95
N TYR A 185 -19.53 8.25 -5.68
CA TYR A 185 -19.06 9.29 -6.60
C TYR A 185 -18.74 8.76 -8.01
N ILE A 186 -18.06 7.61 -8.11
CA ILE A 186 -17.74 7.05 -9.42
C ILE A 186 -18.97 6.41 -10.07
N ALA A 187 -19.81 5.71 -9.31
CA ALA A 187 -21.05 5.13 -9.84
C ALA A 187 -21.95 6.20 -10.44
N MET A 188 -22.20 7.29 -9.69
CA MET A 188 -22.98 8.44 -10.16
C MET A 188 -22.35 9.13 -11.36
N GLY A 189 -21.01 9.25 -11.40
CA GLY A 189 -20.29 9.83 -12.53
C GLY A 189 -20.38 9.00 -13.82
N MET A 190 -20.69 7.71 -13.71
CA MET A 190 -20.85 6.81 -14.85
C MET A 190 -22.30 6.69 -15.37
N GLY A 191 -23.27 7.37 -14.72
CA GLY A 191 -24.69 7.46 -15.12
C GLY A 191 -25.67 6.79 -14.15
#